data_AF-A0A963SD18-F1
#
_entry.id   AF-A0A963SD18-F1
#
_cell.length_a   1.000
_cell.length_b   1.000
_cell.length_c   1.000
_cell.angle_alpha   90.00
_cell.angle_beta   90.00
_cell.angle_gamma   90.00
#
_symmetry.space_group_name_H-M   'P 1'
#
loop_
_entity.id
_entity.type
_entity.pdbx_description
1 polymer ?
#
loop_
_entity_poly.entity_id
_entity_poly.type
_entity_poly.pdbx_seq_one_letter_code
_entity_poly.pdbx_strand_id
1 'polypeptide(L)'
;SYAERGLAPENLSRAIEDSATVTEPLMPWTVSALFMASTLGVATLAYLPWAVFCWLGPVFGLVMALRFRLTGKGLCLARGE
;
A
#
# COMPACT_ATOMS: atom_id res chain seq x y z
N SER A 1 11.94 -9.06 11.18
CA SER A 1 11.47 -9.60 9.88
C SER A 1 10.12 -10.31 10.05
N TYR A 2 9.31 -10.48 8.99
CA TYR A 2 8.04 -11.23 9.07
C TYR A 2 8.26 -12.67 9.60
N ALA A 3 9.40 -13.29 9.26
CA ALA A 3 9.83 -14.60 9.76
C ALA A 3 10.01 -14.62 11.30
N GLU A 4 10.67 -13.62 11.88
CA GLU A 4 10.87 -13.50 13.35
C GLU A 4 9.54 -13.30 14.11
N ARG A 5 8.52 -12.80 13.41
CA ARG A 5 7.17 -12.59 13.96
C ARG A 5 6.25 -13.78 13.75
N GLY A 6 6.76 -14.89 13.19
CA GLY A 6 5.94 -16.07 12.84
C GLY A 6 4.85 -15.76 11.83
N LEU A 7 5.05 -14.75 10.97
CA LEU A 7 4.10 -14.35 9.92
C LEU A 7 4.46 -15.01 8.60
N ALA A 8 3.43 -15.41 7.86
CA ALA A 8 3.60 -16.01 6.54
C ALA A 8 4.22 -14.99 5.56
N PRO A 9 5.17 -15.40 4.69
CA PRO A 9 5.86 -14.52 3.74
C PRO A 9 4.90 -13.88 2.71
N GLU A 10 3.75 -14.50 2.45
CA GLU A 10 2.72 -13.99 1.55
C GLU A 10 2.15 -12.66 2.05
N ASN A 11 2.12 -12.43 3.37
CA ASN A 11 1.70 -11.14 3.92
C ASN A 11 2.67 -10.02 3.54
N LEU A 12 3.97 -10.33 3.42
CA LEU A 12 4.97 -9.37 2.98
C LEU A 12 4.81 -9.06 1.50
N SER A 13 4.63 -10.08 0.65
CA SER A 13 4.36 -9.90 -0.78
C SER A 13 3.12 -9.03 -0.99
N ARG A 14 2.02 -9.34 -0.30
CA ARG A 14 0.78 -8.57 -0.36
C ARG A 14 0.98 -7.12 0.09
N ALA A 15 1.70 -6.90 1.19
CA ALA A 15 1.95 -5.55 1.69
C ALA A 15 2.79 -4.73 0.69
N ILE A 16 3.80 -5.34 0.08
CA ILE A 16 4.64 -4.68 -0.93
C ILE A 16 3.83 -4.35 -2.20
N GLU A 17 3.05 -5.30 -2.69
CA GLU A 17 2.19 -5.12 -3.86
C GLU A 17 1.18 -3.98 -3.63
N ASP A 18 0.45 -4.02 -2.52
CA ASP A 18 -0.52 -2.98 -2.18
C ASP A 18 0.14 -1.61 -2.05
N SER A 19 1.30 -1.52 -1.38
CA SER A 19 2.02 -0.26 -1.19
C SER A 19 2.45 0.38 -2.51
N ALA A 20 2.97 -0.42 -3.45
CA ALA A 20 3.52 0.09 -4.70
C ALA A 20 2.42 0.44 -5.71
N THR A 21 1.43 -0.45 -5.89
CA THR A 21 0.41 -0.32 -6.93
C THR A 21 -0.53 0.87 -6.67
N VAL A 22 -0.94 1.09 -5.42
CA VAL A 22 -1.90 2.16 -5.12
C VAL A 22 -1.24 3.54 -5.03
N THR A 23 0.04 3.62 -4.65
CA THR A 23 0.74 4.91 -4.49
C THR A 23 1.50 5.36 -5.72
N GLU A 24 1.69 4.48 -6.72
CA GLU A 24 2.36 4.79 -7.98
C GLU A 24 1.89 6.11 -8.63
N PRO A 25 0.57 6.41 -8.72
CA PRO A 25 0.10 7.63 -9.37
C PRO A 25 0.43 8.93 -8.62
N LEU A 26 0.90 8.85 -7.37
CA LEU A 26 1.28 10.03 -6.57
C LEU A 26 2.70 10.53 -6.93
N MET A 27 3.55 9.67 -7.48
CA MET A 27 4.94 9.98 -7.78
C MET A 27 5.07 10.59 -9.19
N PRO A 28 5.52 11.84 -9.35
CA PRO A 28 5.47 12.55 -10.64
C PRO A 28 6.34 11.94 -11.75
N TRP A 29 7.28 11.07 -11.41
CA TRP A 29 8.17 10.37 -12.34
C TRP A 29 7.62 9.00 -12.82
N THR A 30 6.40 8.62 -12.43
CA THR A 30 5.79 7.36 -12.87
C THR A 30 4.92 7.54 -14.12
N VAL A 31 4.75 6.46 -14.88
CA VAL A 31 3.92 6.46 -16.10
C VAL A 31 2.46 6.76 -15.75
N SER A 32 1.95 6.18 -14.67
CA SER A 32 0.59 6.39 -14.17
C SER A 32 0.35 7.85 -13.76
N ALA A 33 1.31 8.49 -13.10
CA ALA A 33 1.18 9.90 -12.70
C ALA A 33 1.18 10.84 -13.92
N LEU A 34 2.01 10.55 -14.92
CA LEU A 34 2.07 11.31 -16.16
C LEU A 34 0.76 11.19 -16.95
N PHE A 35 0.17 9.99 -17.00
CA PHE A 35 -1.14 9.77 -17.61
C PHE A 35 -2.25 10.56 -16.93
N MET A 36 -2.28 10.60 -15.60
CA MET A 36 -3.26 11.41 -14.86
C MET A 36 -3.05 12.91 -15.06
N ALA A 37 -1.79 13.37 -15.04
CA ALA A 37 -1.45 14.77 -15.25
C ALA A 37 -1.85 15.26 -16.64
N SER A 38 -1.60 14.44 -17.68
CA SER A 38 -1.99 14.77 -19.06
C SER A 38 -3.50 14.74 -19.28
N THR A 39 -4.20 13.79 -18.67
CA THR A 39 -5.66 13.68 -18.77
C THR A 39 -6.38 14.82 -18.06
N LEU A 40 -5.91 15.20 -16.86
CA LEU A 40 -6.53 16.27 -16.06
C LEU A 40 -6.03 17.67 -16.46
N GLY A 41 -4.93 17.78 -17.21
CA GLY A 41 -4.32 19.04 -17.59
C GLY A 41 -3.68 19.80 -16.42
N VAL A 42 -3.42 19.12 -15.30
CA VAL A 42 -2.82 19.71 -14.09
C VAL A 42 -1.56 18.94 -13.67
N ALA A 43 -0.64 19.61 -13.00
CA ALA A 43 0.56 18.97 -12.47
C ALA A 43 0.23 17.90 -11.42
N THR A 44 1.06 16.86 -11.31
CA THR A 44 0.89 15.77 -10.34
C THR A 44 0.65 16.26 -8.92
N LEU A 45 1.43 17.22 -8.45
CA LEU A 45 1.30 17.77 -7.10
C LEU A 45 -0.05 18.46 -6.85
N ALA A 46 -0.73 18.94 -7.89
CA ALA A 46 -2.01 19.62 -7.77
C ALA A 46 -3.17 18.63 -7.54
N TYR A 47 -3.14 17.45 -8.16
CA TYR A 47 -4.16 16.41 -7.93
C TYR A 47 -3.80 15.45 -6.78
N LEU A 48 -2.54 15.40 -6.37
CA LEU A 48 -2.02 14.53 -5.30
C LEU A 48 -2.88 14.47 -4.02
N PRO A 49 -3.39 15.57 -3.44
CA PRO A 49 -4.25 15.49 -2.25
C PRO A 49 -5.65 14.93 -2.55
N TRP A 50 -6.10 14.99 -3.80
CA TRP A 50 -7.42 14.53 -4.24
C TRP A 50 -7.44 13.05 -4.63
N ALA A 51 -6.27 12.44 -4.79
CA ALA A 51 -6.11 11.01 -5.08
C ALA A 51 -6.37 10.14 -3.83
N VAL A 52 -7.57 10.28 -3.22
CA VAL A 52 -7.94 9.63 -1.96
C VAL A 52 -7.75 8.12 -2.01
N PHE A 53 -8.11 7.48 -3.12
CA PHE A 53 -7.92 6.04 -3.31
C PHE A 53 -6.45 5.61 -3.15
N CYS A 54 -5.52 6.38 -3.71
CA CYS A 54 -4.08 6.11 -3.61
C CYS A 54 -3.57 6.24 -2.16
N TRP A 55 -4.17 7.12 -1.37
CA TRP A 55 -3.85 7.27 0.06
C TRP A 55 -4.49 6.19 0.92
N LEU A 56 -5.60 5.57 0.50
CA LEU A 56 -6.28 4.54 1.27
C LEU A 56 -5.47 3.26 1.41
N GLY A 57 -4.65 2.90 0.41
CA GLY A 57 -3.80 1.71 0.48
C GLY A 57 -2.83 1.69 1.67
N PRO A 58 -1.93 2.69 1.83
CA PRO A 58 -1.03 2.74 2.99
C PRO A 58 -1.81 2.85 4.31
N VAL A 59 -2.95 3.54 4.32
CA VAL A 59 -3.84 3.58 5.50
C VAL A 59 -4.38 2.20 5.85
N PHE A 60 -4.85 1.43 4.87
CA PHE A 60 -5.39 0.09 5.08
C PHE A 60 -4.30 -0.89 5.55
N GLY A 61 -3.12 -0.84 4.96
CA GLY A 61 -1.95 -1.61 5.41
C GLY A 61 -1.59 -1.30 6.87
N LEU A 62 -1.59 -0.02 7.26
CA LEU A 62 -1.34 0.40 8.64
C LEU A 62 -2.44 -0.10 9.59
N VAL A 63 -3.71 0.02 9.20
CA VAL A 63 -4.86 -0.47 9.99
C VAL A 63 -4.78 -1.97 10.20
N MET A 64 -4.45 -2.75 9.17
CA MET A 64 -4.28 -4.20 9.28
C MET A 64 -3.12 -4.58 10.21
N ALA A 65 -1.99 -3.87 10.11
CA ALA A 65 -0.84 -4.08 11.00
C ALA A 65 -1.16 -3.74 12.47
N LEU A 66 -1.86 -2.63 12.70
CA LEU A 66 -2.31 -2.21 14.04
C LEU A 66 -3.35 -3.18 14.62
N ARG A 67 -4.33 -3.60 13.80
CA ARG A 67 -5.34 -4.58 14.21
C ARG A 67 -4.69 -5.91 14.58
N PHE A 68 -3.71 -6.37 13.80
CA PHE A 68 -2.95 -7.57 14.15
C PHE A 68 -2.20 -7.40 15.49
N ARG A 69 -1.59 -6.24 15.74
CA ARG A 69 -0.91 -5.95 17.02
C ARG A 69 -1.88 -5.97 18.22
N LEU A 70 -3.11 -5.51 18.04
CA LEU A 70 -4.10 -5.39 19.11
C LEU A 70 -4.91 -6.68 19.33
N THR A 71 -5.24 -7.41 18.27
CA THR A 71 -6.20 -8.54 18.34
C THR A 71 -5.56 -9.90 18.05
N GLY A 72 -4.33 -9.93 17.53
CA GLY A 72 -3.67 -11.17 17.07
C GLY A 72 -4.37 -11.84 15.89
N LYS A 73 -5.30 -11.14 15.22
CA LYS A 73 -6.15 -11.66 14.14
C LYS A 73 -6.00 -10.81 12.88
N GLY A 74 -6.01 -11.44 11.70
CA GLY A 74 -6.09 -10.77 10.40
C GLY A 74 -4.89 -10.96 9.46
N LEU A 75 -3.74 -11.39 9.97
CA LEU A 75 -2.58 -11.79 9.14
C LEU A 75 -2.40 -13.30 9.21
N CYS A 76 -1.96 -13.89 8.11
CA CYS A 76 -1.65 -15.32 8.08
C CYS A 76 -0.40 -15.61 8.92
N LEU A 77 -0.48 -16.59 9.81
CA LEU A 77 0.69 -17.08 10.52
C LEU A 77 1.50 -18.00 9.61
N ALA A 78 2.81 -18.04 9.81
CA ALA A 78 3.68 -18.97 9.12
C ALA A 78 3.17 -20.39 9.38
N ARG A 79 2.88 -21.11 8.31
CA ARG A 79 2.53 -22.52 8.39
C ARG A 79 3.81 -23.25 8.77
N GLY A 80 3.84 -23.83 9.96
CA GLY A 80 5.01 -24.54 10.47
C GLY A 80 5.48 -25.60 9.47
N GLU A 81 6.78 -25.60 9.21
CA GLU A 81 7.51 -26.79 8.76
C GLU A 81 7.91 -27.62 9.98
#